data_AF-A0A350PIH7-F1
#
_entry.id   AF-A0A350PIH7-F1
#
_cell.length_a   1.000
_cell.length_b   1.000
_cell.length_c   1.000
_cell.angle_alpha   90.00
_cell.angle_beta   90.00
_cell.angle_gamma   90.00
#
_symmetry.space_group_name_H-M   'P 1'
#
loop_
_entity.id
_entity.type
_entity.pdbx_description
1 polymer ?
#
loop_
_entity_poly.entity_id
_entity_poly.type
_entity_poly.pdbx_seq_one_letter_code
_entity_poly.pdbx_strand_id
1 'polypeptide(L)'
;CIISVLGGMMAKANALVNDLRNSLNKQAKHTIAYDLHGENPTEVKTWISTGSTVLDLVISNREDGCIPVGKITTIAGESQSGKSLIATHILANTQKKGGIAIYIDTENASDPGWMVNLGLSTDEDFLYLQTQTLEDTFQAIENV
;
A
#
# COMPACT_ATOMS: atom_id res chain seq x y z
N CYS A 1 -6.40 -0.67 -17.06
CA CYS A 1 -7.43 -1.74 -16.99
C CYS A 1 -7.58 -2.35 -18.38
N ILE A 2 -7.55 -3.68 -18.52
CA ILE A 2 -7.83 -4.36 -19.79
C ILE A 2 -9.25 -4.91 -19.67
N ILE A 3 -10.15 -4.49 -20.55
CA ILE A 3 -11.55 -4.90 -20.54
C ILE A 3 -11.78 -5.86 -21.70
N SER A 4 -12.33 -7.03 -21.43
CA SER A 4 -12.76 -8.01 -22.44
C SER A 4 -14.28 -8.19 -22.35
N VAL A 5 -14.96 -8.16 -23.49
CA VAL A 5 -16.43 -8.25 -23.58
C VAL A 5 -16.79 -9.53 -24.35
N LEU A 6 -17.57 -10.41 -23.72
CA LEU A 6 -18.09 -11.64 -24.34
C LEU A 6 -19.59 -11.50 -24.57
N GLY A 7 -20.07 -11.74 -25.79
CA GLY A 7 -21.50 -11.75 -26.13
C GLY A 7 -22.13 -13.14 -25.95
N GLY A 8 -23.30 -13.24 -25.31
CA GLY A 8 -24.03 -14.50 -25.16
C GLY A 8 -25.42 -14.38 -24.50
N MET A 9 -26.31 -15.36 -24.74
CA MET A 9 -27.67 -15.43 -24.15
C MET A 9 -27.59 -15.80 -22.65
N MET A 10 -28.27 -15.01 -21.80
CA MET A 10 -28.22 -15.03 -20.32
C MET A 10 -28.29 -16.41 -19.65
N ALA A 11 -29.05 -17.36 -20.19
CA ALA A 11 -29.26 -18.68 -19.57
C ALA A 11 -28.00 -19.58 -19.51
N LYS A 12 -26.95 -19.33 -20.31
CA LYS A 12 -25.68 -20.08 -20.30
C LYS A 12 -24.53 -19.33 -19.62
N ALA A 13 -24.75 -18.10 -19.16
CA ALA A 13 -23.69 -17.22 -18.70
C ALA A 13 -23.00 -17.71 -17.42
N ASN A 14 -23.76 -18.15 -16.40
CA ASN A 14 -23.19 -18.57 -15.12
C ASN A 14 -22.34 -19.85 -15.21
N ALA A 15 -22.79 -20.83 -16.00
CA ALA A 15 -22.02 -22.07 -16.21
C ALA A 15 -20.69 -21.77 -16.92
N LEU A 16 -20.73 -20.95 -17.98
CA LEU A 16 -19.55 -20.53 -18.72
C LEU A 16 -18.54 -19.80 -17.82
N VAL A 17 -19.01 -18.85 -16.99
CA VAL A 17 -18.15 -18.11 -16.04
C VAL A 17 -17.45 -19.06 -15.07
N ASN A 18 -18.16 -20.06 -14.56
CA ASN A 18 -17.58 -21.05 -13.64
C ASN A 18 -16.52 -21.93 -14.33
N ASP A 19 -16.78 -22.38 -15.56
CA ASP A 19 -15.84 -23.20 -16.33
C ASP A 19 -14.57 -22.41 -16.67
N LEU A 20 -14.70 -21.16 -17.12
CA LEU A 20 -13.57 -20.25 -17.36
C LEU A 20 -12.76 -20.03 -16.09
N ARG A 21 -13.42 -19.75 -14.96
CA ARG A 21 -12.74 -19.56 -13.67
C ARG A 21 -11.91 -20.79 -13.28
N ASN A 22 -12.52 -21.97 -13.36
CA ASN A 22 -11.85 -23.23 -13.03
C ASN A 22 -10.67 -23.52 -13.97
N SER A 23 -10.84 -23.28 -15.27
CA SER A 23 -9.78 -23.48 -16.27
C SER A 23 -8.59 -22.55 -16.01
N LEU A 24 -8.85 -21.27 -15.77
CA LEU A 24 -7.82 -20.26 -15.47
C LEU A 24 -7.06 -20.58 -14.18
N ASN A 25 -7.77 -20.89 -13.09
CA ASN A 25 -7.15 -21.23 -11.81
C ASN A 25 -6.32 -22.52 -11.90
N LYS A 26 -6.79 -23.52 -12.65
CA LYS A 26 -6.05 -24.77 -12.90
C LYS A 26 -4.76 -24.51 -13.69
N GLN A 27 -4.81 -23.67 -14.72
CA GLN A 27 -3.64 -23.31 -15.51
C GLN A 27 -2.59 -22.56 -14.68
N ALA A 28 -3.04 -21.65 -13.81
CA ALA A 28 -2.15 -20.85 -12.96
C ALA A 28 -1.56 -21.60 -11.76
N LYS A 29 -2.12 -22.77 -11.39
CA LYS A 29 -1.76 -23.54 -10.18
C LYS A 29 -1.99 -22.77 -8.85
N HIS A 30 -2.67 -21.64 -8.90
CA HIS A 30 -3.13 -20.84 -7.76
C HIS A 30 -4.36 -20.02 -8.20
N THR A 31 -5.08 -19.43 -7.25
CA THR A 31 -6.30 -18.67 -7.54
C THR A 31 -5.95 -17.32 -8.18
N ILE A 32 -6.37 -17.12 -9.43
CA ILE A 32 -6.22 -15.87 -10.18
C ILE A 32 -7.56 -15.28 -10.65
N ALA A 33 -8.59 -16.11 -10.73
CA ALA A 33 -9.94 -15.72 -11.11
C ALA A 33 -10.88 -15.92 -9.91
N TYR A 34 -11.44 -14.80 -9.44
CA TYR A 34 -12.24 -14.70 -8.21
C TYR A 34 -13.72 -14.42 -8.53
N ASP A 35 -14.59 -14.75 -7.59
CA ASP A 35 -15.98 -14.27 -7.59
C ASP A 35 -16.09 -13.11 -6.59
N LEU A 36 -16.38 -11.92 -7.10
CA LEU A 36 -16.46 -10.70 -6.28
C LEU A 36 -17.72 -10.62 -5.41
N HIS A 37 -18.67 -11.55 -5.55
CA HIS A 37 -19.75 -11.71 -4.57
C HIS A 37 -19.29 -12.37 -3.26
N GLY A 38 -18.14 -13.05 -3.28
CA GLY A 38 -17.52 -13.69 -2.13
C GLY A 38 -16.27 -12.94 -1.68
N GLU A 39 -15.13 -13.63 -1.73
CA GLU A 39 -13.84 -13.06 -1.33
C GLU A 39 -13.34 -12.05 -2.38
N ASN A 40 -13.11 -10.81 -1.94
CA ASN A 40 -12.42 -9.82 -2.75
C ASN A 40 -10.91 -9.89 -2.44
N PRO A 41 -10.07 -10.40 -3.36
CA PRO A 41 -8.62 -10.54 -3.13
C PRO A 41 -7.90 -9.19 -3.01
N THR A 42 -8.58 -8.10 -3.35
CA THR A 42 -8.05 -6.75 -3.28
C THR A 42 -8.58 -5.95 -2.10
N GLU A 43 -9.44 -6.53 -1.27
CA GLU A 43 -9.99 -5.87 -0.08
C GLU A 43 -8.87 -5.43 0.86
N VAL A 44 -8.91 -4.14 1.24
CA VAL A 44 -7.95 -3.57 2.18
C VAL A 44 -8.53 -3.62 3.58
N LYS A 45 -7.92 -4.48 4.41
CA LYS A 45 -8.34 -4.72 5.81
C LYS A 45 -7.83 -3.65 6.78
N THR A 46 -6.65 -3.11 6.52
CA THR A 46 -5.96 -2.18 7.43
C THR A 46 -5.48 -0.95 6.68
N TRP A 47 -5.57 0.19 7.34
CA TRP A 47 -5.21 1.50 6.79
C TRP A 47 -4.32 2.26 7.77
N ILE A 48 -3.39 3.05 7.27
CA ILE A 48 -2.59 3.99 8.06
C ILE A 48 -3.00 5.41 7.71
N SER A 49 -3.20 6.23 8.74
CA SER A 49 -3.58 7.64 8.63
C SER A 49 -2.37 8.49 8.24
N THR A 50 -2.61 9.56 7.47
CA THR A 50 -1.60 10.61 7.23
C THR A 50 -1.35 11.51 8.45
N GLY A 51 -2.17 11.40 9.50
CA GLY A 51 -2.21 12.35 10.60
C GLY A 51 -3.10 13.57 10.34
N SER A 52 -3.68 13.68 9.14
CA SER A 52 -4.67 14.70 8.79
C SER A 52 -6.00 14.06 8.43
N THR A 53 -6.99 14.23 9.30
CA THR A 53 -8.36 13.70 9.08
C THR A 53 -8.96 14.21 7.76
N VAL A 54 -8.70 15.47 7.40
CA VAL A 54 -9.21 16.04 6.14
C VAL A 54 -8.58 15.35 4.94
N LEU A 55 -7.27 15.09 4.97
CA LEU A 55 -6.58 14.43 3.87
C LEU A 55 -7.04 12.98 3.72
N ASP A 56 -7.16 12.28 4.85
CA ASP A 56 -7.65 10.91 4.93
C ASP A 56 -9.06 10.76 4.31
N LEU A 57 -9.97 11.66 4.67
CA LEU A 57 -11.32 11.72 4.13
C LEU A 57 -11.34 12.03 2.64
N VAL A 58 -10.55 12.99 2.16
CA VAL A 58 -10.51 13.36 0.74
C VAL A 58 -9.97 12.22 -0.13
N ILE A 59 -8.95 11.49 0.35
CA ILE A 59 -8.29 10.44 -0.43
C ILE A 59 -9.10 9.14 -0.40
N SER A 60 -9.65 8.77 0.75
CA SER A 60 -10.19 7.42 0.96
C SER A 60 -11.62 7.38 1.50
N ASN A 61 -12.26 8.54 1.65
CA ASN A 61 -13.63 8.71 2.16
C ASN A 61 -13.87 7.98 3.49
N ARG A 62 -12.88 8.03 4.39
CA ARG A 62 -12.88 7.42 5.72
C ARG A 62 -11.97 8.21 6.66
N GLU A 63 -12.26 8.13 7.96
CA GLU A 63 -11.36 8.60 9.00
C GLU A 63 -10.26 7.57 9.28
N ASP A 64 -9.09 8.05 9.73
CA ASP A 64 -7.88 7.25 9.98
C ASP A 64 -7.46 6.33 8.82
N GLY A 65 -7.79 6.73 7.60
CA GLY A 65 -7.51 5.99 6.40
C GLY A 65 -6.91 6.87 5.33
N CYS A 66 -5.82 6.39 4.75
CA CYS A 66 -5.27 6.97 3.53
C CYS A 66 -4.38 5.95 2.86
N ILE A 67 -3.46 5.36 3.62
CA ILE A 67 -2.48 4.40 3.11
C ILE A 67 -3.03 2.98 3.31
N PRO A 68 -3.48 2.30 2.24
CA PRO A 68 -3.92 0.91 2.32
C PRO A 68 -2.73 -0.02 2.57
N VAL A 69 -2.77 -0.79 3.66
CA VAL A 69 -1.70 -1.73 4.00
C VAL A 69 -1.65 -2.85 2.94
N GLY A 70 -0.44 -3.23 2.53
CA GLY A 70 -0.20 -4.25 1.50
C GLY A 70 -0.35 -3.73 0.06
N LYS A 71 -0.38 -2.42 -0.13
CA LYS A 71 -0.39 -1.76 -1.45
C LYS A 71 0.74 -0.73 -1.52
N ILE A 72 1.14 -0.39 -2.74
CA ILE A 72 2.12 0.68 -3.00
C ILE A 72 1.38 2.01 -3.08
N THR A 73 1.84 3.01 -2.33
CA THR A 73 1.34 4.39 -2.38
C THR A 73 2.47 5.34 -2.72
N THR A 74 2.23 6.32 -3.58
CA THR A 74 3.22 7.32 -3.98
C THR A 74 2.75 8.72 -3.58
N ILE A 75 3.61 9.46 -2.87
CA ILE A 75 3.40 10.86 -2.52
C ILE A 75 4.34 11.68 -3.40
N ALA A 76 3.79 12.39 -4.39
CA ALA A 76 4.56 13.17 -5.35
C ALA A 76 4.22 14.67 -5.26
N GLY A 77 5.18 15.51 -5.59
CA GLY A 77 5.03 16.97 -5.59
C GLY A 77 6.37 17.71 -5.56
N GLU A 78 6.30 19.02 -5.74
CA GLU A 78 7.46 19.92 -5.75
C GLU A 78 8.31 19.83 -4.48
N SER A 79 9.57 20.28 -4.57
CA SER A 79 10.41 20.44 -3.38
C SER A 79 9.71 21.34 -2.35
N GLN A 80 9.87 21.02 -1.06
CA GLN A 80 9.24 21.72 0.06
C GLN A 80 7.69 21.68 0.11
N SER A 81 7.04 20.81 -0.67
CA SER A 81 5.57 20.62 -0.58
C SER A 81 5.09 19.82 0.64
N GLY A 82 5.99 19.35 1.50
CA GLY A 82 5.66 18.57 2.71
C GLY A 82 5.62 17.05 2.51
N LYS A 83 6.22 16.50 1.45
CA LYS A 83 6.27 15.04 1.21
C LYS A 83 6.85 14.26 2.40
N SER A 84 8.04 14.64 2.86
CA SER A 84 8.70 13.98 3.99
C SER A 84 7.94 14.18 5.29
N LEU A 85 7.26 15.33 5.47
CA LEU A 85 6.40 15.60 6.63
C LEU A 85 5.26 14.58 6.71
N ILE A 86 4.53 14.39 5.60
CA ILE A 86 3.44 13.41 5.53
C ILE A 86 3.99 11.99 5.70
N ALA A 87 5.12 11.66 5.06
CA ALA A 87 5.76 10.35 5.19
C ALA A 87 6.13 10.03 6.65
N THR A 88 6.73 10.99 7.37
CA THR A 88 7.09 10.82 8.79
C THR A 88 5.85 10.64 9.66
N HIS A 89 4.75 11.36 9.42
CA HIS A 89 3.49 11.13 10.15
C HIS A 89 2.89 9.75 9.87
N ILE A 90 2.96 9.25 8.63
CA ILE A 90 2.52 7.89 8.29
C ILE A 90 3.34 6.86 9.07
N LEU A 91 4.67 7.02 9.16
CA LEU A 91 5.52 6.14 9.96
C LEU A 91 5.19 6.19 11.45
N ALA A 92 5.04 7.39 12.02
CA ALA A 92 4.63 7.55 13.41
C ALA A 92 3.26 6.89 13.70
N ASN A 93 2.30 7.01 12.78
CA ASN A 93 1.00 6.37 12.91
C ASN A 93 1.05 4.85 12.68
N THR A 94 2.05 4.36 11.95
CA THR A 94 2.33 2.92 11.81
C THR A 94 2.77 2.35 13.16
N GLN A 95 3.70 3.01 13.84
CA GLN A 95 4.15 2.62 15.19
C GLN A 95 3.01 2.66 16.21
N LYS A 96 2.14 3.68 16.18
CA LYS A 96 0.95 3.74 17.05
C LYS A 96 -0.01 2.56 16.87
N LYS A 97 0.02 1.89 15.71
CA LYS A 97 -0.76 0.68 15.43
C LYS A 97 0.04 -0.61 15.69
N GLY A 98 1.18 -0.52 16.35
CA GLY A 98 2.07 -1.65 16.68
C GLY A 98 2.85 -2.18 15.48
N GLY A 99 3.00 -1.39 14.42
CA GLY A 99 3.80 -1.74 13.25
C GLY A 99 5.23 -1.20 13.33
N ILE A 100 6.13 -1.80 12.55
CA ILE A 100 7.53 -1.35 12.42
C ILE A 100 7.61 -0.29 11.32
N ALA A 101 8.25 0.83 11.63
CA ALA A 101 8.51 1.90 10.67
C ALA A 101 9.87 1.70 10.00
N ILE A 102 9.91 1.71 8.66
CA ILE A 102 11.14 1.55 7.89
C ILE A 102 11.27 2.75 6.96
N TYR A 103 12.37 3.49 7.08
CA TYR A 103 12.65 4.68 6.30
C TYR A 103 13.91 4.47 5.46
N ILE A 104 13.76 4.44 4.14
CA ILE A 104 14.88 4.36 3.19
C ILE A 104 15.16 5.76 2.68
N ASP A 105 16.28 6.36 3.10
CA ASP A 105 16.71 7.69 2.68
C ASP A 105 17.69 7.60 1.52
N THR A 106 17.26 8.06 0.34
CA THR A 106 18.10 8.21 -0.85
C THR A 106 18.56 9.66 -1.06
N GLU A 107 18.03 10.63 -0.31
CA GLU A 107 18.30 12.06 -0.48
C GLU A 107 19.33 12.60 0.53
N ASN A 108 19.67 11.83 1.55
CA ASN A 108 20.59 12.21 2.64
C ASN A 108 20.18 13.52 3.34
N ALA A 109 18.87 13.70 3.54
CA ALA A 109 18.28 14.95 4.03
C ALA A 109 17.51 14.78 5.35
N SER A 110 17.52 13.58 5.93
CA SER A 110 16.75 13.25 7.14
C SER A 110 17.39 13.79 8.42
N ASP A 111 16.59 14.42 9.28
CA ASP A 111 16.99 14.85 10.63
C ASP A 111 16.20 14.05 11.70
N PRO A 112 16.87 13.22 12.52
CA PRO A 112 16.21 12.42 13.55
C PRO A 112 15.48 13.26 14.61
N GLY A 113 16.01 14.42 14.99
CA GLY A 113 15.37 15.30 15.97
C GLY A 113 14.02 15.82 15.48
N TRP A 114 13.94 16.22 14.22
CA TRP A 114 12.71 16.61 13.55
C TRP A 114 11.72 15.44 13.45
N MET A 115 12.19 14.24 13.12
CA MET A 115 11.33 13.05 13.10
C MET A 115 10.69 12.75 14.47
N VAL A 116 11.50 12.80 15.54
CA VAL A 116 11.02 12.62 16.92
C VAL A 116 10.00 13.70 17.29
N ASN A 117 10.23 14.96 16.92
CA ASN A 117 9.28 16.05 17.15
C ASN A 117 7.93 15.84 16.44
N LEU A 118 7.90 15.05 15.36
CA LEU A 118 6.67 14.67 14.66
C LEU A 118 6.01 13.41 15.25
N GLY A 119 6.59 12.83 16.29
CA GLY A 119 6.08 11.68 17.02
C GLY A 119 6.51 10.32 16.47
N LEU A 120 7.50 10.28 15.57
CA LEU A 120 8.16 9.04 15.16
C LEU A 120 9.18 8.63 16.24
N SER A 121 9.01 7.45 16.83
CA SER A 121 10.04 6.86 17.70
C SER A 121 11.20 6.37 16.81
N THR A 122 12.42 6.79 17.12
CA THR A 122 13.63 6.38 16.38
C THR A 122 14.47 5.34 17.15
N ASP A 123 14.03 4.99 18.36
CA ASP A 123 14.69 4.09 19.31
C ASP A 123 14.07 2.68 19.33
N GLU A 124 12.77 2.56 19.07
CA GLU A 124 12.03 1.29 19.08
C GLU A 124 11.24 1.12 17.76
N ASP A 125 11.12 -0.12 17.28
CA ASP A 125 10.34 -0.48 16.08
C ASP A 125 10.58 0.45 14.87
N PHE A 126 11.84 0.89 14.69
CA PHE A 126 12.28 1.78 13.62
C PHE A 126 13.56 1.28 12.97
N LEU A 127 13.60 1.28 11.64
CA LEU A 127 14.78 0.98 10.85
C LEU A 127 15.04 2.08 9.83
N TYR A 128 16.23 2.68 9.89
CA TYR A 128 16.70 3.65 8.92
C TYR A 128 17.71 2.99 7.98
N LEU A 129 17.47 3.08 6.68
CA LEU A 129 18.38 2.59 5.66
C LEU A 129 18.87 3.76 4.82
N GLN A 130 20.18 3.79 4.60
CA GLN A 130 20.80 4.68 3.64
C GLN A 130 21.36 3.82 2.51
N THR A 131 20.77 3.92 1.33
CA THR A 131 21.20 3.17 0.15
C THR A 131 21.96 4.10 -0.80
N GLN A 132 22.94 3.56 -1.50
CA GLN A 132 23.73 4.35 -2.45
C GLN A 132 23.20 4.23 -3.88
N THR A 133 22.58 3.10 -4.20
CA THR A 133 22.03 2.80 -5.52
C THR A 133 20.55 2.42 -5.45
N LEU A 134 19.87 2.48 -6.60
CA LEU A 134 18.49 2.03 -6.70
C LEU A 134 18.41 0.50 -6.56
N GLU A 135 19.39 -0.22 -7.08
CA GLU A 135 19.53 -1.66 -6.95
C GLU A 135 19.58 -2.08 -5.47
N ASP A 136 20.38 -1.40 -4.66
CA ASP A 136 20.43 -1.64 -3.20
C ASP A 136 19.06 -1.41 -2.55
N THR A 137 18.33 -0.38 -3.01
CA THR A 137 17.00 -0.03 -2.50
C THR A 137 15.98 -1.13 -2.80
N PHE A 138 15.93 -1.61 -4.04
CA PHE A 138 15.03 -2.71 -4.41
C PHE A 138 15.39 -4.00 -3.68
N GLN A 139 16.68 -4.31 -3.56
CA GLN A 139 17.12 -5.47 -2.80
C GLN A 139 16.73 -5.37 -1.32
N ALA A 140 16.83 -4.19 -0.71
CA ALA A 140 16.38 -3.99 0.66
C ALA A 140 14.87 -4.22 0.81
N ILE A 141 14.05 -3.70 -0.11
CA ILE A 141 12.58 -3.88 -0.10
C ILE A 141 12.17 -5.35 -0.22
N GLU A 142 12.93 -6.18 -0.97
CA GLU A 142 12.63 -7.61 -1.13
C GLU A 142 12.94 -8.46 0.12
N ASN A 143 13.85 -8.00 0.97
CA ASN A 143 14.35 -8.76 2.13
C ASN A 143 13.70 -8.36 3.46
N VAL A 144 12.82 -7.36 3.43
CA VAL A 144 12.05 -6.83 4.57
C VAL A 144 10.65 -7.41 4.55
#